data_AF-A0A932UDL7-F1
#
_entry.id   AF-A0A932UDL7-F1
#
_cell.length_a   1.000
_cell.length_b   1.000
_cell.length_c   1.000
_cell.angle_alpha   90.00
_cell.angle_beta   90.00
_cell.angle_gamma   90.00
#
_symmetry.space_group_name_H-M   'P 1'
#
loop_
_entity.id
_entity.type
_entity.pdbx_description
1 polymer ?
#
loop_
_entity_poly.entity_id
_entity_poly.type
_entity_poly.pdbx_seq_one_letter_code
_entity_poly.pdbx_strand_id
1 'polypeptide(L)'
;VERTPHPVQARLEDTALLVGYITAPARGERGLDVTLYWFALAETSANLNVFVHLLGTDGGVIAQHDGAPVGGFSPTSRWQAGEIIADTHRILLPPEVGPGVYGLKAGMYEPATVTNLPVHPPAPDNRVELGVARVELNEFRVVRTGEK
;
A
#
# COMPACT_ATOMS: atom_id res chain seq x y z
N VAL A 1 -13.73 -1.98 -14.79
CA VAL A 1 -12.53 -1.88 -13.94
C VAL A 1 -12.73 -2.83 -12.79
N GLU A 2 -11.87 -3.84 -12.68
CA GLU A 2 -11.97 -4.86 -11.65
C GLU A 2 -11.84 -4.21 -10.27
N ARG A 3 -12.91 -4.28 -9.48
CA ARG A 3 -12.96 -3.74 -8.09
C ARG A 3 -12.97 -4.87 -7.08
N THR A 4 -12.37 -6.01 -7.45
CA THR A 4 -12.33 -7.20 -6.60
C THR A 4 -11.39 -6.91 -5.42
N PRO A 5 -11.87 -6.86 -4.17
CA PRO A 5 -11.00 -6.73 -3.03
C PRO A 5 -10.08 -7.93 -2.92
N HIS A 6 -8.78 -7.67 -2.83
CA HIS A 6 -7.77 -8.67 -2.57
C HIS A 6 -7.55 -8.75 -1.06
N PRO A 7 -7.89 -9.88 -0.41
CA PRO A 7 -7.71 -10.02 1.03
C PRO A 7 -6.22 -10.09 1.36
N VAL A 8 -5.85 -9.36 2.41
CA VAL A 8 -4.54 -9.39 3.05
C VAL A 8 -4.80 -9.52 4.56
N GLN A 9 -3.91 -10.18 5.29
CA GLN A 9 -4.00 -10.21 6.75
C GLN A 9 -2.60 -10.00 7.30
N ALA A 10 -2.25 -8.72 7.46
CA ALA A 10 -0.97 -8.32 8.01
C ALA A 10 -1.19 -7.29 9.10
N ARG A 11 -0.76 -7.62 10.32
CA ARG A 11 -0.80 -6.72 11.46
C ARG A 11 0.46 -5.85 11.47
N LEU A 12 0.32 -4.56 11.73
CA LEU A 12 1.40 -3.59 11.86
C LEU A 12 1.42 -3.12 13.31
N GLU A 13 2.38 -3.68 14.05
CA GLU A 13 2.43 -3.62 15.53
C GLU A 13 1.04 -3.87 16.16
N ASP A 14 0.68 -3.16 17.22
CA ASP A 14 -0.63 -3.27 17.86
C ASP A 14 -1.63 -2.21 17.34
N THR A 15 -1.26 -1.44 16.30
CA THR A 15 -2.04 -0.29 15.84
C THR A 15 -3.06 -0.69 14.78
N ALA A 16 -2.64 -1.40 13.73
CA ALA A 16 -3.46 -1.60 12.54
C ALA A 16 -3.35 -3.02 11.98
N LEU A 17 -4.45 -3.49 11.39
CA LEU A 17 -4.49 -4.70 10.56
C LEU A 17 -4.81 -4.28 9.12
N LEU A 18 -3.91 -4.55 8.17
CA LEU A 18 -4.23 -4.47 6.76
C LEU A 18 -5.13 -5.65 6.40
N VAL A 19 -6.42 -5.40 6.14
CA VAL A 19 -7.42 -6.45 5.85
C VAL A 19 -7.55 -6.75 4.36
N GLY A 20 -7.07 -5.85 3.51
CA GLY A 20 -7.09 -6.03 2.07
C GLY A 20 -6.84 -4.74 1.32
N TYR A 21 -6.88 -4.84 0.00
CA TYR A 21 -6.72 -3.70 -0.88
C TYR A 21 -7.49 -3.90 -2.19
N ILE A 22 -7.76 -2.80 -2.88
CA ILE A 22 -8.14 -2.80 -4.31
C ILE A 22 -7.17 -1.94 -5.08
N THR A 23 -7.08 -2.18 -6.39
CA THR A 23 -6.30 -1.35 -7.30
C THR A 23 -7.11 -0.95 -8.51
N ALA A 24 -6.89 0.25 -9.00
CA ALA A 24 -7.45 0.74 -10.25
C ALA A 24 -6.43 1.59 -11.00
N PRO A 25 -6.48 1.65 -12.34
CA PRO A 25 -5.71 2.66 -13.08
C PRO A 25 -6.06 4.07 -12.58
N ALA A 26 -5.04 4.90 -12.36
CA ALA A 26 -5.23 6.28 -11.96
C ALA A 26 -5.98 7.06 -13.07
N ARG A 27 -6.97 7.85 -12.69
CA ARG A 27 -7.79 8.58 -13.67
C ARG A 27 -7.02 9.77 -14.26
N GLY A 28 -6.83 9.76 -15.57
CA GLY A 28 -6.25 10.89 -16.33
C GLY A 28 -4.73 11.00 -16.23
N GLU A 29 -4.08 10.05 -15.56
CA GLU A 29 -2.65 10.02 -15.31
C GLU A 29 -2.12 8.61 -15.56
N ARG A 30 -0.84 8.50 -15.91
CA ARG A 30 -0.19 7.20 -15.95
C ARG A 30 0.18 6.79 -14.52
N GLY A 31 -0.70 6.03 -13.88
CA GLY A 31 -0.49 5.61 -12.50
C GLY A 31 -1.46 4.54 -12.02
N LEU A 32 -1.31 4.18 -10.77
CA LEU A 32 -2.10 3.17 -10.07
C LEU A 32 -2.68 3.80 -8.80
N ASP A 33 -4.01 3.80 -8.68
CA ASP A 33 -4.70 4.07 -7.42
C ASP A 33 -4.77 2.75 -6.63
N VAL A 34 -4.20 2.76 -5.43
CA VAL A 34 -4.22 1.64 -4.49
C VAL A 34 -5.01 2.06 -3.26
N THR A 35 -6.19 1.48 -3.06
CA THR A 35 -6.96 1.68 -1.83
C THR A 35 -6.67 0.55 -0.86
N LEU A 36 -6.05 0.88 0.25
CA LEU A 36 -5.80 0.00 1.39
C LEU A 36 -6.98 0.06 2.35
N TYR A 37 -7.35 -1.09 2.92
CA TYR A 37 -8.36 -1.17 3.96
C TYR A 37 -7.70 -1.55 5.27
N TRP A 38 -7.69 -0.62 6.21
CA TRP A 38 -7.12 -0.79 7.54
C TRP A 38 -8.22 -1.06 8.54
N PHE A 39 -8.03 -2.04 9.41
CA PHE A 39 -8.82 -2.21 10.62
C PHE A 39 -7.98 -1.74 11.81
N ALA A 40 -8.47 -0.73 12.54
CA ALA A 40 -7.79 -0.20 13.72
C ALA A 40 -7.90 -1.21 14.89
N LEU A 41 -6.75 -1.72 15.33
CA LEU A 41 -6.69 -2.71 16.41
C LEU A 41 -6.78 -2.06 17.79
N ALA A 42 -6.15 -0.89 17.93
CA ALA A 42 -6.13 -0.09 19.14
C ALA A 42 -6.05 1.41 18.78
N GLU A 43 -6.45 2.26 19.72
CA GLU A 43 -6.18 3.69 19.64
C GLU A 43 -4.68 3.96 19.83
N THR A 44 -4.15 4.93 19.10
CA THR A 44 -2.77 5.40 19.23
C THR A 44 -2.74 6.93 19.33
N SER A 45 -1.74 7.49 19.99
CA SER A 45 -1.49 8.94 19.94
C SER A 45 -0.55 9.34 18.80
N ALA A 46 0.07 8.36 18.12
CA ALA A 46 1.03 8.61 17.04
C ALA A 46 0.32 8.94 15.73
N ASN A 47 0.93 9.83 14.94
CA ASN A 47 0.54 10.10 13.56
C ASN A 47 1.50 9.37 12.62
N LEU A 48 1.18 8.12 12.32
CA LEU A 48 1.94 7.28 11.40
C LEU A 48 1.66 7.70 9.96
N ASN A 49 2.66 7.56 9.11
CA ASN A 49 2.47 7.64 7.67
C ASN A 49 2.36 6.25 7.06
N VAL A 50 1.56 6.15 6.01
CA VAL A 50 1.44 4.96 5.17
C VAL A 50 2.27 5.15 3.92
N PHE A 51 2.93 4.07 3.49
CA PHE A 51 3.60 4.01 2.21
C PHE A 51 2.99 2.94 1.31
N VAL A 52 3.02 3.19 0.00
CA VAL A 52 2.80 2.20 -1.04
C VAL A 52 3.93 2.29 -2.04
N HIS A 53 4.67 1.20 -2.20
CA HIS A 53 5.87 1.12 -3.02
C HIS A 53 5.67 0.18 -4.19
N LEU A 54 6.07 0.66 -5.37
CA LEU A 54 6.26 -0.15 -6.56
C LEU A 54 7.75 -0.47 -6.71
N LEU A 55 8.08 -1.75 -6.78
CA LEU A 55 9.45 -2.26 -6.73
C LEU A 55 9.87 -2.91 -8.05
N GLY A 56 11.11 -2.63 -8.46
CA GLY A 56 11.79 -3.30 -9.56
C GLY A 56 12.18 -4.74 -9.20
N THR A 57 12.69 -5.47 -10.18
CA THR A 57 13.16 -6.85 -9.99
C THR A 57 14.40 -6.95 -9.10
N ASP A 58 15.14 -5.85 -8.94
CA ASP A 58 16.27 -5.69 -8.04
C ASP A 58 15.85 -5.32 -6.60
N GLY A 59 14.55 -5.14 -6.35
CA GLY A 59 14.00 -4.70 -5.07
C GLY A 59 14.05 -3.18 -4.86
N GLY A 60 14.60 -2.42 -5.80
CA GLY A 60 14.65 -0.96 -5.75
C GLY A 60 13.25 -0.34 -5.89
N VAL A 61 13.01 0.77 -5.19
CA VAL A 61 11.76 1.53 -5.35
C VAL A 61 11.80 2.28 -6.67
N ILE A 62 10.84 1.97 -7.55
CA ILE A 62 10.70 2.58 -8.88
C ILE A 62 9.71 3.76 -8.84
N ALA A 63 8.65 3.60 -8.06
CA ALA A 63 7.66 4.64 -7.81
C ALA A 63 7.04 4.39 -6.44
N GLN A 64 6.55 5.45 -5.79
CA GLN A 64 5.97 5.35 -4.45
C GLN A 64 4.96 6.45 -4.18
N HIS A 65 4.18 6.25 -3.15
CA HIS A 65 3.46 7.30 -2.46
C HIS A 65 3.59 7.10 -0.96
N ASP A 66 3.94 8.17 -0.25
CA ASP A 66 4.09 8.23 1.20
C ASP A 66 3.24 9.37 1.75
N GLY A 67 2.51 9.13 2.84
CA GLY A 67 1.77 10.20 3.49
C GLY A 67 0.84 9.75 4.60
N ALA A 68 0.24 10.72 5.27
CA ALA A 68 -0.76 10.44 6.29
C ALA A 68 -2.00 9.76 5.68
N PRO A 69 -2.64 8.81 6.39
CA PRO A 69 -3.81 8.12 5.88
C PRO A 69 -4.92 9.07 5.47
N VAL A 70 -5.65 8.69 4.42
CA VAL A 70 -6.78 9.44 3.84
C VAL A 70 -6.35 10.86 3.48
N GLY A 71 -5.13 11.04 2.96
CA GLY A 71 -4.58 12.35 2.62
C GLY A 71 -4.49 13.33 3.82
N GLY A 72 -4.36 12.80 5.04
CA GLY A 72 -4.31 13.59 6.28
C GLY A 72 -5.68 13.92 6.89
N PHE A 73 -6.79 13.54 6.26
CA PHE A 73 -8.12 13.73 6.83
C PHE A 73 -8.42 12.74 7.97
N SER A 74 -7.77 11.58 7.99
CA SER A 74 -7.88 10.60 9.08
C SER A 74 -6.50 10.08 9.50
N PRO A 75 -5.66 10.91 10.15
CA PRO A 75 -4.39 10.45 10.68
C PRO A 75 -4.64 9.41 11.77
N THR A 76 -3.69 8.49 11.97
CA THR A 76 -3.85 7.34 12.87
C THR A 76 -4.20 7.70 14.31
N SER A 77 -3.83 8.90 14.78
CA SER A 77 -4.20 9.37 16.12
C SER A 77 -5.69 9.61 16.33
N ARG A 78 -6.49 9.65 15.25
CA ARG A 78 -7.95 9.80 15.32
C ARG A 78 -8.70 8.47 15.21
N TRP A 79 -8.01 7.40 14.82
CA TRP A 79 -8.65 6.11 14.59
C TRP A 79 -9.21 5.57 15.90
N GLN A 80 -10.43 5.06 15.85
CA GLN A 80 -11.05 4.37 16.97
C GLN A 80 -10.84 2.87 16.86
N ALA A 81 -10.62 2.17 17.97
CA ALA A 81 -10.50 0.72 17.95
C ALA A 81 -11.76 0.07 17.33
N GLY A 82 -11.57 -0.82 16.36
CA GLY A 82 -12.65 -1.45 15.60
C GLY A 82 -13.09 -0.72 14.33
N GLU A 83 -12.53 0.47 14.05
CA GLU A 83 -12.82 1.23 12.84
C GLU A 83 -12.19 0.59 11.59
N ILE A 84 -12.90 0.67 10.45
CA ILE A 84 -12.34 0.35 9.13
C ILE A 84 -12.09 1.64 8.36
N ILE A 85 -10.86 1.84 7.93
CA ILE A 85 -10.39 3.01 7.18
C ILE A 85 -10.07 2.59 5.75
N ALA A 86 -10.71 3.27 4.79
CA ALA A 86 -10.37 3.14 3.37
C ALA A 86 -9.39 4.27 2.99
N ASP A 87 -8.16 3.89 2.64
CA ASP A 87 -7.03 4.80 2.46
C ASP A 87 -6.46 4.66 1.05
N THR A 88 -6.63 5.70 0.22
CA THR A 88 -6.24 5.63 -1.20
C THR A 88 -4.93 6.37 -1.44
N HIS A 89 -3.96 5.64 -1.98
CA HIS A 89 -2.67 6.14 -2.41
C HIS A 89 -2.53 6.06 -3.91
N ARG A 90 -2.17 7.18 -4.53
CA ARG A 90 -1.88 7.24 -5.97
C ARG A 90 -0.39 7.13 -6.22
N ILE A 91 0.03 6.09 -6.91
CA ILE A 91 1.39 5.94 -7.42
C ILE A 91 1.42 6.42 -8.86
N LEU A 92 2.14 7.51 -9.12
CA LEU A 92 2.43 7.97 -10.47
C LEU A 92 3.60 7.18 -11.04
N LEU A 93 3.46 6.66 -12.27
CA LEU A 93 4.56 5.99 -12.93
C LEU A 93 5.39 6.98 -13.74
N PRO A 94 6.71 7.07 -13.49
CA PRO A 94 7.62 7.78 -14.37
C PRO A 94 7.54 7.25 -15.82
N PRO A 95 7.71 8.12 -16.84
CA PRO A 95 7.62 7.72 -18.25
C PRO A 95 8.68 6.71 -18.68
N GLU A 96 9.79 6.62 -17.94
CA GLU A 96 10.89 5.67 -18.17
C GLU A 96 10.54 4.23 -17.76
N VAL A 97 9.50 4.05 -16.93
CA VAL A 97 9.05 2.73 -16.49
C VAL A 97 8.35 2.03 -17.65
N GLY A 98 9.07 1.11 -18.29
CA GLY A 98 8.55 0.31 -19.39
C GLY A 98 7.51 -0.74 -18.97
N PRO A 99 6.96 -1.50 -19.94
CA PRO A 99 6.16 -2.67 -19.66
C PRO A 99 6.93 -3.72 -18.85
N GLY A 100 6.28 -4.35 -17.88
CA GLY A 100 6.94 -5.28 -16.98
C GLY A 100 6.08 -5.69 -15.80
N VAL A 101 6.68 -6.48 -14.90
CA VAL A 101 6.07 -6.93 -13.65
C VAL A 101 6.84 -6.31 -12.50
N TYR A 102 6.13 -5.61 -11.62
CA TYR A 102 6.71 -4.85 -10.52
C TYR A 102 6.07 -5.30 -9.20
N GLY A 103 6.88 -5.47 -8.16
CA GLY A 103 6.36 -5.80 -6.82
C GLY A 103 5.55 -4.63 -6.27
N LEU A 104 4.44 -4.91 -5.60
CA LEU A 104 3.62 -3.91 -4.93
C LEU A 104 3.60 -4.22 -3.43
N LYS A 105 4.11 -3.29 -2.63
CA LYS A 105 4.17 -3.44 -1.17
C LYS A 105 3.60 -2.21 -0.46
N ALA A 106 3.12 -2.40 0.75
CA ALA A 106 2.66 -1.31 1.61
C ALA A 106 3.10 -1.49 3.07
N GLY A 107 2.97 -0.44 3.86
CA GLY A 107 3.22 -0.49 5.29
C GLY A 107 3.00 0.87 5.96
N MET A 108 3.36 0.94 7.24
CA MET A 108 3.34 2.17 8.02
C MET A 108 4.72 2.43 8.59
N TYR A 109 5.03 3.71 8.83
CA TYR A 109 6.26 4.13 9.47
C TYR A 109 6.03 5.32 10.40
N GLU A 110 6.90 5.44 11.40
CA GLU A 110 6.98 6.62 12.26
C GLU A 110 7.70 7.74 11.49
N PRO A 111 7.03 8.85 11.14
CA PRO A 111 7.64 9.91 10.33
C PRO A 111 8.81 10.61 11.02
N ALA A 112 8.84 10.68 12.35
CA ALA A 112 9.92 11.34 13.08
C ALA A 112 11.26 10.59 12.96
N THR A 113 11.22 9.26 12.86
CA THR A 113 12.41 8.40 12.82
C THR A 113 12.60 7.68 11.49
N VAL A 114 11.64 7.80 10.57
CA VAL A 114 11.61 7.09 9.29
C VAL A 114 11.78 5.57 9.48
N THR A 115 11.11 5.03 10.49
CA THR A 115 11.21 3.61 10.88
C THR A 115 9.92 2.88 10.54
N ASN A 116 10.03 1.84 9.70
CA ASN A 116 8.91 0.98 9.36
C ASN A 116 8.44 0.16 10.56
N LEU A 117 7.13 0.14 10.79
CA LEU A 117 6.52 -0.66 11.84
C LEU A 117 6.68 -2.15 11.55
N PRO A 118 7.13 -2.98 12.52
CA PRO A 118 7.11 -4.43 12.42
C PRO A 118 5.77 -4.98 11.92
N VAL A 119 5.86 -5.95 11.01
CA VAL A 119 4.69 -6.61 10.42
C VAL A 119 4.57 -8.05 10.89
N HIS A 120 3.33 -8.52 11.05
CA HIS A 120 3.02 -9.90 11.40
C HIS A 120 2.03 -10.51 10.40
N PRO A 121 2.36 -11.63 9.73
CA PRO A 121 3.63 -12.37 9.85
C PRO A 121 4.86 -11.54 9.41
N PRO A 122 6.06 -11.80 9.97
CA PRO A 122 7.27 -11.06 9.60
C PRO A 122 7.54 -11.10 8.11
N ALA A 123 7.88 -9.95 7.55
CA ALA A 123 8.25 -9.80 6.14
C ALA A 123 9.52 -8.95 5.99
N PRO A 124 10.30 -9.14 4.92
CA PRO A 124 11.49 -8.32 4.66
C PRO A 124 11.19 -6.82 4.70
N ASP A 125 12.08 -6.08 5.34
CA ASP A 125 12.03 -4.62 5.49
C ASP A 125 10.74 -4.08 6.12
N ASN A 126 10.00 -4.93 6.84
CA ASN A 126 8.71 -4.61 7.44
C ASN A 126 7.68 -4.11 6.40
N ARG A 127 7.67 -4.73 5.22
CA ARG A 127 6.75 -4.38 4.12
C ARG A 127 5.77 -5.51 3.86
N VAL A 128 4.48 -5.19 3.87
CA VAL A 128 3.43 -6.14 3.51
C VAL A 128 3.40 -6.31 1.99
N GLU A 129 3.49 -7.56 1.52
CA GLU A 129 3.34 -7.91 0.12
C GLU A 129 1.87 -7.80 -0.29
N LEU A 130 1.57 -6.95 -1.27
CA LEU A 130 0.22 -6.84 -1.84
C LEU A 130 0.10 -7.77 -3.06
N GLY A 131 1.13 -7.83 -3.90
CA GLY A 131 1.16 -8.66 -5.11
C GLY A 131 2.05 -8.01 -6.17
N VAL A 132 1.78 -8.28 -7.45
CA VAL A 132 2.53 -7.63 -8.53
C VAL A 132 1.64 -6.77 -9.42
N ALA A 133 2.11 -5.57 -9.73
CA ALA A 133 1.53 -4.73 -10.76
C ALA A 133 2.17 -5.07 -12.10
N ARG A 134 1.35 -5.46 -13.08
CA ARG A 134 1.75 -5.53 -14.49
C ARG A 134 1.48 -4.19 -15.14
N VAL A 135 2.54 -3.65 -15.71
CA VAL A 135 2.47 -2.50 -16.60
C VAL A 135 2.51 -3.04 -18.01
N GLU A 136 1.46 -2.77 -18.78
CA GLU A 136 1.38 -3.09 -20.19
C GLU A 136 1.48 -1.78 -21.01
N LEU A 137 1.75 -1.87 -22.31
CA LEU A 137 1.72 -0.69 -23.17
C LEU A 137 0.28 -0.12 -23.14
N ASN A 138 0.12 1.05 -22.52
CA ASN A 138 -1.13 1.81 -22.34
C ASN A 138 -2.19 1.23 -21.37
N GLU A 139 -1.96 0.14 -20.63
CA GLU A 139 -2.90 -0.38 -19.62
C GLU A 139 -2.21 -0.96 -18.36
N PHE A 140 -2.91 -0.98 -17.22
CA PHE A 140 -2.46 -1.54 -15.94
C PHE A 140 -3.29 -2.76 -15.55
N ARG A 141 -2.63 -3.85 -15.12
CA ARG A 141 -3.30 -4.99 -14.48
C ARG A 141 -2.49 -5.49 -13.29
N VAL A 142 -3.08 -5.59 -12.11
CA VAL A 142 -2.45 -6.23 -10.95
C VAL A 142 -2.82 -7.71 -10.96
N VAL A 143 -1.85 -8.60 -10.78
CA VAL A 143 -2.11 -10.05 -10.56
C VAL A 143 -1.26 -10.54 -9.39
N ARG A 144 -1.67 -11.64 -8.77
CA ARG A 144 -0.86 -12.28 -7.72
C ARG A 144 0.26 -13.12 -8.32
N THR A 145 1.36 -13.19 -7.59
CA THR A 145 2.36 -14.24 -7.73
C THR A 145 1.74 -15.55 -7.22
N GLY A 146 1.25 -16.42 -8.12
CA GLY A 146 0.72 -17.73 -7.73
C GLY A 146 -0.34 -18.38 -8.62
N GLU A 147 -0.88 -17.71 -9.63
CA GLU A 147 -1.75 -18.38 -10.61
C GLU A 147 -0.91 -19.16 -11.62
N LYS A 148 -1.01 -20.49 -11.55
CA LYS A 148 -0.71 -21.39 -12.68
C LYS A 148 -1.92 -21.45 -13.60
#